data_AF-A0A960MPE6-F1
#
_entry.id   AF-A0A960MPE6-F1
#
_cell.length_a   1.000
_cell.length_b   1.000
_cell.length_c   1.000
_cell.angle_alpha   90.00
_cell.angle_beta   90.00
_cell.angle_gamma   90.00
#
_symmetry.space_group_name_H-M   'P 1'
#
loop_
_entity.id
_entity.type
_entity.pdbx_description
1 polymer ?
#
loop_
_entity_poly.entity_id
_entity_poly.type
_entity_poly.pdbx_seq_one_letter_code
_entity_poly.pdbx_strand_id
1 'polypeptide(L)'
;MTNLVDPALIESELEKIWDSLQGTNKMRACLFNLIIYSKKSQRVGYLNEVTQKIIEKFPCRIIFVTYDEACTSHELKTSVSVLTADEGAYEIVCDFIEVEVCSKDHPRVPFVILPHILPDLPIYLLHADDPSEKNPVAEKLEHLAHRIIFDSEAACNLPLFAKAVLSHSERCNADVADLNWARTEGWRTL
;
A
#
# COMPACT_ATOMS: atom_id res chain seq x y z
N MET A 1 6.43 -16.38 6.60
CA MET A 1 7.44 -15.91 7.59
C MET A 1 7.91 -14.55 7.10
N THR A 2 7.66 -13.49 7.88
CA THR A 2 8.12 -12.14 7.56
C THR A 2 9.53 -11.97 8.11
N ASN A 3 10.50 -11.70 7.22
CA ASN A 3 11.89 -11.49 7.61
C ASN A 3 12.11 -9.99 7.82
N LEU A 4 12.64 -9.58 8.98
CA LEU A 4 13.11 -8.21 9.17
C LEU A 4 14.37 -8.00 8.33
N VAL A 5 14.41 -6.93 7.56
CA VAL A 5 15.45 -6.64 6.57
C VAL A 5 15.82 -5.16 6.66
N ASP A 6 17.07 -4.79 6.40
CA ASP A 6 17.47 -3.39 6.23
C ASP A 6 16.88 -2.84 4.91
N PRO A 7 16.35 -1.60 4.86
CA PRO A 7 15.81 -1.03 3.62
C PRO A 7 16.71 -1.19 2.38
N ALA A 8 18.04 -1.06 2.56
CA ALA A 8 18.99 -1.19 1.46
C ALA A 8 19.10 -2.61 0.88
N LEU A 9 18.61 -3.63 1.60
CA LEU A 9 18.69 -5.04 1.23
C LEU A 9 17.35 -5.60 0.70
N ILE A 10 16.26 -4.81 0.71
CA ILE A 10 14.91 -5.26 0.32
C ILE A 10 14.89 -5.96 -1.05
N GLU A 11 15.47 -5.35 -2.09
CA GLU A 11 15.46 -5.98 -3.42
C GLU A 11 16.26 -7.28 -3.46
N SER A 12 17.42 -7.32 -2.78
CA SER A 12 18.23 -8.54 -2.71
C SER A 12 17.54 -9.67 -1.95
N GLU A 13 16.73 -9.35 -0.93
CA GLU A 13 15.95 -10.34 -0.20
C GLU A 13 14.74 -10.81 -1.01
N LEU A 14 14.09 -9.93 -1.77
CA LEU A 14 13.05 -10.33 -2.73
C LEU A 14 13.62 -11.27 -3.80
N GLU A 15 14.79 -10.94 -4.36
CA GLU A 15 15.49 -11.82 -5.33
C GLU A 15 15.76 -13.20 -4.73
N LYS A 16 16.26 -13.29 -3.50
CA LYS A 16 16.47 -14.57 -2.81
C LYS A 16 15.18 -15.38 -2.65
N ILE A 17 14.07 -14.71 -2.33
CA ILE A 17 12.77 -15.38 -2.26
C ILE A 17 12.41 -15.94 -3.63
N TRP A 18 12.55 -15.16 -4.70
CA TRP A 18 12.26 -15.62 -6.06
C TRP A 18 13.17 -16.76 -6.53
N ASP A 19 14.46 -16.72 -6.20
CA ASP A 19 15.41 -17.79 -6.47
C ASP A 19 14.99 -19.09 -5.78
N SER A 20 14.47 -19.01 -4.55
CA SER A 20 13.94 -20.19 -3.84
C SER A 20 12.66 -20.77 -4.46
N LEU A 21 11.95 -19.97 -5.28
CA LEU A 21 10.74 -20.37 -5.98
C LEU A 21 11.01 -20.82 -7.43
N GLN A 22 12.25 -20.77 -7.91
CA GLN A 22 12.61 -21.26 -9.24
C GLN A 22 12.29 -22.75 -9.38
N GLY A 23 11.79 -23.15 -10.55
CA GLY A 23 11.38 -24.53 -10.83
C GLY A 23 10.06 -24.94 -10.17
N THR A 24 9.40 -24.04 -9.43
CA THR A 24 8.00 -24.21 -9.01
C THR A 24 7.05 -23.68 -10.07
N ASN A 25 5.75 -23.90 -9.86
CA ASN A 25 4.70 -23.44 -10.76
C ASN A 25 4.26 -21.98 -10.50
N LYS A 26 5.12 -21.22 -9.83
CA LYS A 26 4.87 -19.83 -9.42
C LYS A 26 5.43 -18.86 -10.43
N MET A 27 4.65 -17.83 -10.76
CA MET A 27 5.03 -16.81 -11.73
C MET A 27 5.07 -15.43 -11.07
N ARG A 28 6.16 -14.70 -11.34
CA ARG A 28 6.28 -13.28 -11.02
C ARG A 28 5.64 -12.46 -12.13
N ALA A 29 4.58 -11.73 -11.79
CA ALA A 29 3.96 -10.74 -12.67
C ALA A 29 3.65 -9.50 -11.86
N CYS A 30 3.68 -8.33 -12.50
CA CYS A 30 3.35 -7.06 -11.85
C CYS A 30 2.76 -6.08 -12.86
N LEU A 31 1.56 -5.57 -12.57
CA LEU A 31 0.83 -4.62 -13.40
C LEU A 31 0.96 -3.18 -12.90
N PHE A 32 1.15 -2.99 -11.60
CA PHE A 32 1.27 -1.68 -10.94
C PHE A 32 1.95 -1.81 -9.57
N ASN A 33 2.37 -0.68 -9.03
CA ASN A 33 2.79 -0.52 -7.64
C ASN A 33 1.59 -0.09 -6.79
N LEU A 34 1.28 -0.82 -5.73
CA LEU A 34 0.27 -0.47 -4.74
C LEU A 34 0.93 -0.03 -3.44
N ILE A 35 0.85 1.26 -3.14
CA ILE A 35 1.25 1.80 -1.84
C ILE A 35 0.02 1.85 -0.96
N ILE A 36 0.05 1.17 0.18
CA ILE A 36 -0.99 1.27 1.21
C ILE A 36 -0.40 2.06 2.36
N TYR A 37 -1.06 3.13 2.75
CA TYR A 37 -0.57 4.03 3.78
C TYR A 37 -1.64 4.25 4.85
N SER A 38 -1.30 3.94 6.10
CA SER A 38 -2.26 4.02 7.22
C SER A 38 -1.58 4.24 8.58
N LYS A 39 -2.31 4.85 9.52
CA LYS A 39 -1.99 4.77 10.96
C LYS A 39 -2.01 3.33 11.42
N LYS A 40 -1.08 2.98 12.31
CA LYS A 40 -1.13 1.73 13.06
C LYS A 40 -2.36 1.74 13.96
N SER A 41 -3.38 1.00 13.55
CA SER A 41 -4.69 0.96 14.20
C SER A 41 -5.38 -0.39 13.94
N GLN A 42 -6.58 -0.58 14.48
CA GLN A 42 -7.38 -1.79 14.22
C GLN A 42 -7.73 -1.96 12.74
N ARG A 43 -7.70 -0.87 11.94
CA ARG A 43 -7.98 -0.90 10.50
C ARG A 43 -6.91 -1.65 9.68
N VAL A 44 -5.70 -1.87 10.22
CA VAL A 44 -4.63 -2.60 9.52
C VAL A 44 -5.05 -4.03 9.15
N GLY A 45 -5.79 -4.71 10.03
CA GLY A 45 -6.33 -6.04 9.74
C GLY A 45 -7.26 -6.04 8.52
N TYR A 46 -8.18 -5.07 8.47
CA TYR A 46 -9.08 -4.87 7.34
C TYR A 46 -8.32 -4.57 6.03
N LEU A 47 -7.32 -3.69 6.08
CA LEU A 47 -6.51 -3.34 4.91
C LEU A 47 -5.71 -4.54 4.39
N ASN A 48 -5.25 -5.43 5.25
CA ASN A 48 -4.64 -6.70 4.84
C ASN A 48 -5.65 -7.58 4.09
N GLU A 49 -6.89 -7.69 4.54
CA GLU A 49 -7.94 -8.43 3.80
C GLU A 49 -8.24 -7.81 2.43
N VAL A 50 -8.30 -6.48 2.34
CA VAL A 50 -8.44 -5.76 1.06
C VAL A 50 -7.27 -6.08 0.14
N THR A 51 -6.05 -6.11 0.68
CA THR A 51 -4.83 -6.44 -0.06
C THR A 51 -4.91 -7.86 -0.63
N GLN A 52 -5.36 -8.85 0.16
CA GLN A 52 -5.54 -10.22 -0.32
C GLN A 52 -6.53 -10.30 -1.50
N LYS A 53 -7.66 -9.58 -1.42
CA LYS A 53 -8.64 -9.54 -2.53
C LYS A 53 -8.10 -8.89 -3.79
N ILE A 54 -7.15 -7.96 -3.66
CA ILE A 54 -6.53 -7.30 -4.82
C ILE A 54 -5.59 -8.28 -5.52
N ILE A 55 -4.70 -8.97 -4.78
CA ILE A 55 -3.72 -9.88 -5.37
C ILE A 55 -4.37 -11.09 -6.04
N GLU A 56 -5.55 -11.53 -5.55
CA GLU A 56 -6.36 -12.58 -6.19
C GLU A 56 -6.69 -12.26 -7.65
N LYS A 57 -6.84 -10.97 -7.97
CA LYS A 57 -7.27 -10.51 -9.30
C LYS A 57 -6.15 -9.85 -10.10
N PHE A 58 -5.21 -9.18 -9.41
CA PHE A 58 -4.27 -8.28 -10.03
C PHE A 58 -2.85 -8.48 -9.48
N PRO A 59 -1.95 -9.09 -10.27
CA PRO A 59 -0.54 -9.13 -9.91
C PRO A 59 0.02 -7.71 -9.74
N CYS A 60 0.61 -7.42 -8.59
CA CYS A 60 1.19 -6.12 -8.28
C CYS A 60 2.34 -6.22 -7.29
N ARG A 61 3.12 -5.14 -7.17
CA ARG A 61 4.06 -4.97 -6.06
C ARG A 61 3.38 -4.14 -4.98
N ILE A 62 3.36 -4.65 -3.76
CA ILE A 62 2.70 -4.00 -2.64
C ILE A 62 3.76 -3.43 -1.70
N ILE A 63 3.59 -2.16 -1.34
CA ILE A 63 4.34 -1.47 -0.30
C ILE A 63 3.35 -1.04 0.77
N PHE A 64 3.26 -1.81 1.85
CA PHE A 64 2.37 -1.54 2.97
C PHE A 64 3.10 -0.75 4.04
N VAL A 65 2.76 0.53 4.17
CA VAL A 65 3.32 1.44 5.17
C VAL A 65 2.34 1.62 6.33
N THR A 66 2.78 1.29 7.54
CA THR A 66 2.08 1.65 8.78
C THR A 66 2.94 2.58 9.62
N TYR A 67 2.34 3.67 10.12
CA TYR A 67 3.02 4.56 11.05
C TYR A 67 2.37 4.52 12.43
N ASP A 68 3.19 4.35 13.45
CA ASP A 68 2.77 4.34 14.85
C ASP A 68 2.98 5.73 15.46
N GLU A 69 1.87 6.45 15.60
CA GLU A 69 1.84 7.79 16.19
C GLU A 69 2.13 7.77 17.70
N ALA A 70 1.83 6.67 18.40
CA ALA A 70 2.10 6.51 19.82
C ALA A 70 3.56 6.15 20.10
N CYS A 71 4.26 5.59 19.11
CA CYS A 71 5.67 5.25 19.23
C CYS A 71 6.57 6.47 19.06
N THR A 72 7.34 6.80 20.11
CA THR A 72 8.26 7.95 20.14
C THR A 72 9.75 7.57 20.02
N SER A 73 10.06 6.31 19.72
CA SER A 73 11.44 5.86 19.45
C SER A 73 11.87 6.26 18.04
N HIS A 74 13.17 6.09 17.76
CA HIS A 74 13.68 6.11 16.40
C HIS A 74 13.73 4.67 15.89
N GLU A 75 12.64 4.24 15.27
CA GLU A 75 12.48 2.88 14.83
C GLU A 75 11.76 2.85 13.48
N LEU A 76 12.38 2.14 12.55
CA LEU A 76 11.84 1.83 11.24
C LEU A 76 12.17 0.37 10.98
N LYS A 77 11.13 -0.43 10.78
CA LYS A 77 11.23 -1.85 10.48
C LYS A 77 10.74 -2.07 9.07
N THR A 78 11.52 -2.81 8.31
CA THR A 78 11.11 -3.27 6.99
C THR A 78 11.11 -4.78 6.96
N SER A 79 10.11 -5.35 6.31
CA SER A 79 10.03 -6.78 6.08
C SER A 79 9.61 -7.07 4.65
N VAL A 80 10.05 -8.21 4.12
CA VAL A 80 9.68 -8.64 2.77
C VAL A 80 9.11 -10.04 2.80
N SER A 81 8.15 -10.27 1.93
CA SER A 81 7.56 -11.58 1.67
C SER A 81 6.97 -11.60 0.26
N VAL A 82 6.36 -12.72 -0.09
CA VAL A 82 5.54 -12.84 -1.28
C VAL A 82 4.15 -13.29 -0.91
N LEU A 83 3.14 -12.77 -1.60
CA LEU A 83 1.75 -13.18 -1.43
C LEU A 83 1.29 -13.97 -2.65
N THR A 84 0.54 -15.04 -2.42
CA THR A 84 0.10 -15.97 -3.47
C THR A 84 -1.41 -15.89 -3.64
N ALA A 85 -1.88 -15.74 -4.88
CA ALA A 85 -3.28 -15.93 -5.23
C ALA A 85 -3.50 -17.41 -5.57
N ASP A 86 -4.29 -18.13 -4.76
CA ASP A 86 -4.61 -19.54 -4.99
C ASP A 86 -5.71 -19.67 -6.05
N GLU A 87 -5.36 -19.69 -7.34
CA GLU A 87 -6.33 -19.99 -8.40
C GLU A 87 -5.64 -20.53 -9.68
N GLY A 88 -5.53 -21.86 -9.81
CA GLY A 88 -5.33 -22.54 -11.09
C GLY A 88 -4.00 -23.29 -11.29
N ALA A 89 -3.65 -23.53 -12.56
CA ALA A 89 -2.49 -24.31 -12.96
C ALA A 89 -1.16 -23.52 -12.94
N TYR A 90 -1.16 -22.27 -12.50
CA TYR A 90 0.01 -21.44 -12.20
C TYR A 90 -0.39 -20.51 -11.05
N GLU A 91 0.44 -20.40 -10.01
CA GLU A 91 0.18 -19.49 -8.89
C GLU A 91 0.83 -18.14 -9.20
N ILE A 92 0.01 -17.09 -9.31
CA ILE A 92 0.50 -15.72 -9.44
C ILE A 92 0.95 -15.26 -8.06
N VAL A 93 2.18 -14.73 -8.01
CA VAL A 93 2.84 -14.35 -6.77
C VAL A 93 3.27 -12.88 -6.82
N CYS A 94 2.88 -12.12 -5.80
CA CYS A 94 3.10 -10.67 -5.67
C CYS A 94 4.22 -10.37 -4.68
N ASP A 95 5.07 -9.39 -4.99
CA ASP A 95 6.04 -8.85 -4.03
C ASP A 95 5.28 -8.10 -2.92
N PHE A 96 5.62 -8.35 -1.65
CA PHE A 96 5.03 -7.66 -0.50
C PHE A 96 6.12 -7.11 0.41
N ILE A 97 6.18 -5.78 0.49
CA ILE A 97 7.12 -5.02 1.31
C ILE A 97 6.32 -4.33 2.41
N GLU A 98 6.62 -4.64 3.65
CA GLU A 98 6.00 -3.99 4.81
C GLU A 98 7.00 -2.99 5.42
N VAL A 99 6.51 -1.80 5.73
CA VAL A 99 7.28 -0.72 6.38
C VAL A 99 6.50 -0.28 7.61
N GLU A 100 6.99 -0.62 8.79
CA GLU A 100 6.50 -0.06 10.05
C GLU A 100 7.43 1.05 10.52
N VAL A 101 6.89 2.21 10.87
CA VAL A 101 7.69 3.36 11.29
C VAL A 101 7.10 4.07 12.51
N CYS A 102 7.95 4.47 13.44
CA CYS A 102 7.55 5.30 14.57
C CYS A 102 7.48 6.80 14.18
N SER A 103 6.68 7.57 14.91
CA SER A 103 6.40 8.99 14.63
C SER A 103 7.63 9.85 14.29
N LYS A 104 8.78 9.63 14.95
CA LYS A 104 10.01 10.42 14.72
C LYS A 104 10.70 10.14 13.39
N ASP A 105 10.62 8.91 12.89
CA ASP A 105 11.20 8.51 11.60
C ASP A 105 10.18 8.56 10.46
N HIS A 106 8.91 8.86 10.77
CA HIS A 106 7.84 8.96 9.79
C HIS A 106 8.19 9.81 8.54
N PRO A 107 8.86 10.98 8.66
CA PRO A 107 9.27 11.76 7.49
C PRO A 107 10.26 11.06 6.53
N ARG A 108 10.88 9.95 6.96
CA ARG A 108 11.82 9.16 6.15
C ARG A 108 11.12 8.20 5.19
N VAL A 109 9.84 7.90 5.41
CA VAL A 109 9.06 6.92 4.62
C VAL A 109 9.22 7.11 3.11
N PRO A 110 9.04 8.31 2.51
CA PRO A 110 9.16 8.46 1.07
C PRO A 110 10.54 8.02 0.55
N PHE A 111 11.62 8.35 1.28
CA PHE A 111 12.98 7.98 0.89
C PHE A 111 13.26 6.49 1.02
N VAL A 112 12.57 5.80 1.94
CA VAL A 112 12.69 4.36 2.12
C VAL A 112 11.95 3.61 1.02
N ILE A 113 10.77 4.06 0.61
CA ILE A 113 9.96 3.31 -0.36
C ILE A 113 10.32 3.59 -1.82
N LEU A 114 10.82 4.80 -2.13
CA LEU A 114 11.10 5.25 -3.50
C LEU A 114 11.98 4.27 -4.30
N PRO A 115 13.07 3.72 -3.74
CA PRO A 115 13.91 2.74 -4.44
C PRO A 115 13.20 1.43 -4.81
N HIS A 116 12.07 1.12 -4.16
CA HIS A 116 11.34 -0.13 -4.32
C HIS A 116 10.12 -0.01 -5.23
N ILE A 117 9.85 1.19 -5.74
CA ILE A 117 8.83 1.39 -6.77
C ILE A 117 9.40 0.86 -8.09
N LEU A 118 8.68 -0.08 -8.72
CA LEU A 118 9.05 -0.56 -10.04
C LEU A 118 8.87 0.56 -11.07
N PRO A 119 9.92 0.92 -11.83
CA PRO A 119 9.83 1.96 -12.84
C PRO A 119 8.86 1.57 -13.96
N ASP A 120 8.34 2.58 -14.66
CA ASP A 120 7.44 2.44 -15.81
C ASP A 120 6.08 1.77 -15.54
N LEU A 121 5.80 1.38 -14.30
CA LEU A 121 4.49 0.88 -13.88
C LEU A 121 3.66 1.97 -13.18
N PRO A 122 2.33 1.98 -13.35
CA PRO A 122 1.45 2.87 -12.60
C PRO A 122 1.66 2.75 -11.09
N ILE A 123 1.51 3.86 -10.38
CA ILE A 123 1.61 3.94 -8.92
C ILE A 123 0.23 4.27 -8.38
N TYR A 124 -0.35 3.35 -7.62
CA TYR A 124 -1.63 3.54 -6.94
C TYR A 124 -1.37 3.70 -5.45
N LEU A 125 -1.96 4.73 -4.86
CA LEU A 125 -1.89 4.99 -3.42
C LEU A 125 -3.25 4.76 -2.80
N LEU A 126 -3.34 3.87 -1.81
CA LEU A 126 -4.44 3.79 -0.87
C LEU A 126 -4.09 4.61 0.37
N HIS A 127 -4.63 5.83 0.46
CA HIS A 127 -4.58 6.67 1.67
C HIS A 127 -5.75 6.23 2.56
N ALA A 128 -5.46 5.37 3.54
CA ALA A 128 -6.48 4.69 4.34
C ALA A 128 -6.91 5.42 5.63
N ASP A 129 -6.25 6.53 5.94
CA ASP A 129 -6.60 7.47 7.01
C ASP A 129 -7.55 8.58 6.51
N ASP A 130 -8.03 9.44 7.42
CA ASP A 130 -8.86 10.60 7.08
C ASP A 130 -7.99 11.71 6.42
N PRO A 131 -8.17 12.01 5.12
CA PRO A 131 -7.40 13.03 4.41
C PRO A 131 -7.69 14.46 4.89
N SER A 132 -8.71 14.68 5.74
CA SER A 132 -8.91 15.99 6.37
C SER A 132 -7.86 16.28 7.47
N GLU A 133 -7.17 15.26 7.96
CA GLU A 133 -6.03 15.41 8.86
C GLU A 133 -4.75 15.72 8.08
N LYS A 134 -4.03 16.77 8.49
CA LYS A 134 -2.80 17.15 7.82
C LYS A 134 -1.71 16.11 8.05
N ASN A 135 -1.28 15.46 6.98
CA ASN A 135 -0.19 14.49 7.01
C ASN A 135 0.84 14.76 5.89
N PRO A 136 1.98 15.40 6.21
CA PRO A 136 2.99 15.74 5.21
C PRO A 136 3.63 14.55 4.50
N VAL A 137 3.59 13.36 5.10
CA VAL A 137 4.10 12.13 4.45
C VAL A 137 3.09 11.65 3.43
N ALA A 138 1.81 11.57 3.80
CA ALA A 138 0.74 11.23 2.87
C ALA A 138 0.74 12.17 1.64
N GLU A 139 0.83 13.48 1.84
CA GLU A 139 0.90 14.46 0.74
C GLU A 139 2.09 14.19 -0.21
N LYS A 140 3.25 13.81 0.33
CA LYS A 140 4.42 13.45 -0.51
C LYS A 140 4.16 12.18 -1.30
N LEU A 141 3.49 11.19 -0.72
CA LEU A 141 3.14 9.94 -1.40
C LEU A 141 2.10 10.16 -2.49
N GLU A 142 1.13 11.05 -2.26
CA GLU A 142 0.11 11.41 -3.24
C GLU A 142 0.71 12.02 -4.51
N HIS A 143 1.78 12.82 -4.37
CA HIS A 143 2.51 13.36 -5.52
C HIS A 143 3.25 12.31 -6.37
N LEU A 144 3.47 11.11 -5.84
CA LEU A 144 4.03 9.98 -6.60
C LEU A 144 2.96 9.18 -7.33
N ALA A 145 1.70 9.31 -6.92
CA ALA A 145 0.62 8.45 -7.38
C ALA A 145 0.05 8.92 -8.71
N HIS A 146 -0.25 7.95 -9.58
CA HIS A 146 -1.08 8.14 -10.77
C HIS A 146 -2.57 8.05 -10.42
N ARG A 147 -2.90 7.30 -9.36
CA ARG A 147 -4.24 7.19 -8.79
C ARG A 147 -4.18 7.18 -7.27
N ILE A 148 -5.02 7.98 -6.64
CA ILE A 148 -5.20 8.04 -5.18
C ILE A 148 -6.57 7.46 -4.84
N ILE A 149 -6.59 6.48 -3.95
CA ILE A 149 -7.77 5.81 -3.44
C ILE A 149 -7.89 6.24 -1.98
N PHE A 150 -8.96 6.94 -1.63
CA PHE A 150 -9.27 7.25 -0.26
C PHE A 150 -10.24 6.22 0.33
N ASP A 151 -10.37 6.19 1.65
CA ASP A 151 -11.39 5.38 2.31
C ASP A 151 -12.31 6.27 3.17
N SER A 152 -13.52 6.56 2.65
CA SER A 152 -14.52 7.35 3.39
C SER A 152 -14.98 6.71 4.71
N GLU A 153 -14.73 5.43 4.94
CA GLU A 153 -14.99 4.77 6.23
C GLU A 153 -14.01 5.21 7.32
N ALA A 154 -12.83 5.74 6.95
CA ALA A 154 -11.90 6.33 7.90
C ALA A 154 -12.38 7.70 8.42
N ALA A 155 -13.34 8.33 7.74
CA ALA A 155 -13.76 9.69 8.03
C ALA A 155 -14.68 9.77 9.26
N CYS A 156 -14.35 10.67 10.19
CA CYS A 156 -15.27 11.03 11.28
C CYS A 156 -16.34 12.06 10.82
N ASN A 157 -16.07 12.80 9.73
CA ASN A 157 -16.96 13.82 9.19
C ASN A 157 -16.93 13.80 7.64
N LEU A 158 -17.96 13.21 7.03
CA LEU A 158 -18.02 13.04 5.57
C LEU A 158 -17.97 14.36 4.77
N PRO A 159 -18.66 15.45 5.16
CA PRO A 159 -18.49 16.75 4.48
C PRO A 159 -17.05 17.27 4.48
N LEU A 160 -16.33 17.15 5.61
CA LEU A 160 -14.92 17.57 5.70
C LEU A 160 -14.03 16.67 4.86
N PHE A 161 -14.26 15.36 4.90
CA PHE A 161 -13.59 14.38 4.06
C PHE A 161 -13.75 14.71 2.57
N ALA A 162 -14.98 14.93 2.10
CA ALA A 162 -15.24 15.24 0.69
C ALA A 162 -14.53 16.53 0.24
N LYS A 163 -14.51 17.55 1.10
CA LYS A 163 -13.77 18.79 0.83
C LYS A 163 -12.25 18.56 0.78
N ALA A 164 -11.72 17.73 1.67
CA ALA A 164 -10.32 17.36 1.67
C ALA A 164 -9.97 16.60 0.39
N VAL A 165 -10.69 15.54 0.06
CA VAL A 165 -10.50 14.75 -1.18
C VAL A 165 -10.52 15.63 -2.42
N LEU A 166 -11.47 16.56 -2.53
CA LEU A 166 -11.50 17.54 -3.64
C LEU A 166 -10.21 18.38 -3.67
N SER A 167 -9.79 18.91 -2.52
CA SER A 167 -8.56 19.70 -2.41
C SER A 167 -7.30 18.89 -2.75
N HIS A 168 -7.26 17.59 -2.43
CA HIS A 168 -6.18 16.70 -2.83
C HIS A 168 -6.19 16.42 -4.34
N SER A 169 -7.38 16.22 -4.93
CA SER A 169 -7.56 16.02 -6.37
C SER A 169 -7.15 17.25 -7.19
N GLU A 170 -7.36 18.45 -6.67
CA GLU A 170 -6.97 19.70 -7.36
C GLU A 170 -5.47 19.96 -7.28
N ARG A 171 -4.79 19.45 -6.23
CA ARG A 171 -3.34 19.61 -6.02
C ARG A 171 -2.50 18.57 -6.75
N CYS A 172 -3.06 17.38 -7.00
CA CYS A 172 -2.34 16.26 -7.61
C CYS A 172 -2.89 16.00 -9.01
N ASN A 173 -2.02 15.76 -9.98
CA ASN A 173 -2.44 15.33 -11.31
C ASN A 173 -2.69 13.80 -11.33
N ALA A 174 -3.55 13.33 -10.42
CA ALA A 174 -3.84 11.91 -10.20
C ALA A 174 -5.34 11.65 -10.26
N ASP A 175 -5.72 10.49 -10.78
CA ASP A 175 -7.10 10.00 -10.67
C ASP A 175 -7.47 9.83 -9.20
N VAL A 176 -8.71 10.17 -8.82
CA VAL A 176 -9.19 9.96 -7.45
C VAL A 176 -10.34 8.96 -7.43
N ALA A 177 -10.28 8.03 -6.48
CA ALA A 177 -11.31 7.06 -6.20
C ALA A 177 -11.55 6.91 -4.69
N ASP A 178 -12.66 6.27 -4.32
CA ASP A 178 -12.98 5.96 -2.93
C ASP A 178 -13.29 4.46 -2.82
N LEU A 179 -12.61 3.78 -1.89
CA LEU A 179 -12.72 2.34 -1.65
C LEU A 179 -14.16 1.91 -1.30
N ASN A 180 -14.94 2.82 -0.71
CA ASN A 180 -16.33 2.54 -0.35
C ASN A 180 -17.24 2.30 -1.56
N TRP A 181 -16.88 2.84 -2.73
CA TRP A 181 -17.60 2.55 -3.98
C TRP A 181 -17.47 1.09 -4.39
N ALA A 182 -16.28 0.50 -4.23
CA ALA A 182 -16.08 -0.92 -4.47
C ALA A 182 -16.86 -1.78 -3.47
N ARG A 183 -16.98 -1.34 -2.20
CA ARG A 183 -17.76 -2.06 -1.17
C ARG A 183 -19.25 -2.15 -1.49
N THR A 184 -19.80 -1.14 -2.15
CA THR A 184 -21.22 -1.09 -2.52
C THR A 184 -21.53 -1.72 -3.88
N GLU A 185 -20.53 -2.25 -4.58
CA GLU A 185 -20.70 -2.80 -5.93
C GLU A 185 -21.70 -3.95 -5.98
N GLY A 186 -21.71 -4.84 -4.96
CA GLY A 186 -22.67 -5.93 -4.86
C GLY A 186 -24.14 -5.49 -4.70
N TRP A 187 -24.39 -4.24 -4.32
CA TRP A 187 -25.74 -3.69 -4.22
C TRP A 187 -26.22 -3.11 -5.55
N ARG A 188 -25.30 -2.81 -6.49
CA ARG A 188 -25.63 -2.25 -7.82
C ARG A 188 -26.16 -3.29 -8.79
N THR A 189 -25.99 -4.56 -8.47
CA THR A 189 -26.49 -5.70 -9.25
C THR A 189 -27.81 -6.27 -8.73
N LEU A 190 -28.40 -5.64 -7.69
CA LEU A 190 -29.75 -5.91 -7.18
C LEU A 190 -30.78 -5.05 -7.91
#